data_AF-A0A5R8NUG7-F1
#
_entry.id   AF-A0A5R8NUG7-F1
#
_cell.length_a   1.000
_cell.length_b   1.000
_cell.length_c   1.000
_cell.angle_alpha   90.00
_cell.angle_beta   90.00
_cell.angle_gamma   90.00
#
_symmetry.space_group_name_H-M   'P 1'
#
loop_
_entity.id
_entity.type
_entity.pdbx_description
1 polymer ?
#
loop_
_entity_poly.entity_id
_entity_poly.type
_entity_poly.pdbx_seq_one_letter_code
_entity_poly.pdbx_strand_id
1 'polypeptide(L)'
;MRRLAIVAAVVIGGAGCQQQSASSPVDEIWFTPAVSEAQVSEVFQRIRTVDACALVPRSALEEHGAVSEVHVGGQTIHGCRARLDAAGSPVEATWSLAWAPAASAVQETRRVGEVKVEVISPEDLGSTADPKQCWVTAEFPSMAQIVLTVQAPTPVDTCAIGNAVIDTAIEQLPESPGYGSSPDSVRTVLTGADPCEALPKLAATPLPVHDYQTAQTCRFGTAYAPTAIEYGYQAEAEIPRDQTITIDNRTVYVGRVGGGQFIGYTFAVGPELPGGALPVITVLGTNQPEVERARDQLMTMYPLP
;
A
#
# COMPACT_ATOMS: atom_id res chain seq x y z
N MET A 1 47.44 -48.97 43.96
CA MET A 1 46.88 -48.56 45.27
C MET A 1 46.64 -47.06 45.27
N ARG A 2 45.46 -46.61 45.75
CA ARG A 2 45.08 -45.27 46.27
C ARG A 2 45.22 -44.07 45.31
N ARG A 3 44.14 -43.44 44.82
CA ARG A 3 43.01 -42.68 45.44
C ARG A 3 43.35 -41.25 45.91
N LEU A 4 42.50 -40.30 45.47
CA LEU A 4 42.07 -39.00 46.06
C LEU A 4 43.02 -37.79 45.85
N ALA A 5 42.58 -36.55 45.62
CA ALA A 5 41.27 -35.91 45.42
C ALA A 5 41.46 -34.40 45.13
N ILE A 6 40.55 -33.81 44.32
CA ILE A 6 39.79 -32.53 44.52
C ILE A 6 40.61 -31.27 44.90
N VAL A 7 40.52 -30.13 44.19
CA VAL A 7 39.53 -29.06 44.43
C VAL A 7 39.34 -28.19 43.18
N ALA A 8 38.07 -27.92 42.89
CA ALA A 8 37.54 -27.00 41.91
C ALA A 8 37.56 -25.54 42.40
N ALA A 9 37.76 -24.62 41.46
CA ALA A 9 37.27 -23.24 41.57
C ALA A 9 36.85 -22.77 40.17
N VAL A 10 35.58 -22.99 39.85
CA VAL A 10 34.93 -22.44 38.66
C VAL A 10 34.34 -21.09 39.04
N VAL A 11 34.94 -20.02 38.53
CA VAL A 11 34.39 -18.66 38.58
C VAL A 11 33.65 -18.44 37.26
N ILE A 12 32.31 -18.57 37.28
CA ILE A 12 31.47 -18.13 36.16
C ILE A 12 31.16 -16.66 36.40
N GLY A 13 31.93 -15.79 35.76
CA GLY A 13 31.55 -14.39 35.58
C GLY A 13 30.41 -14.34 34.56
N GLY A 14 29.18 -14.13 35.04
CA GLY A 14 28.05 -13.79 34.19
C GLY A 14 28.23 -12.38 33.66
N ALA A 15 28.88 -12.24 32.49
CA ALA A 15 28.75 -11.05 31.68
C ALA A 15 27.33 -11.07 31.09
N GLY A 16 26.42 -10.31 31.70
CA GLY A 16 25.13 -10.02 31.12
C GLY A 16 25.35 -9.24 29.83
N CYS A 17 25.18 -9.90 28.69
CA CYS A 17 24.99 -9.22 27.41
C CYS A 17 23.67 -8.44 27.50
N GLN A 18 23.75 -7.17 27.91
CA GLN A 18 22.78 -6.19 27.45
C GLN A 18 23.00 -6.03 25.95
N GLN A 19 22.34 -6.89 25.16
CA GLN A 19 22.07 -6.62 23.76
C GLN A 19 21.10 -5.45 23.74
N GLN A 20 21.69 -4.26 23.83
CA GLN A 20 21.09 -3.02 23.41
C GLN A 20 20.71 -3.25 21.95
N SER A 21 19.43 -3.52 21.70
CA SER A 21 18.87 -3.60 20.35
C SER A 21 19.31 -2.34 19.64
N ALA A 22 20.18 -2.48 18.64
CA ALA A 22 20.48 -1.39 17.74
C ALA A 22 19.13 -0.96 17.15
N SER A 23 18.74 0.28 17.42
CA SER A 23 17.68 0.95 16.68
C SER A 23 17.96 0.72 15.20
N SER A 24 17.04 0.05 14.50
CA SER A 24 17.15 -0.15 13.06
C SER A 24 17.48 1.21 12.41
N PRO A 25 18.47 1.26 11.50
CA PRO A 25 18.82 2.52 10.88
C PRO A 25 17.60 3.10 10.16
N VAL A 26 17.31 4.36 10.46
CA VAL A 26 16.29 5.17 9.79
C VAL A 26 16.54 5.11 8.28
N ASP A 27 15.47 4.92 7.52
CA ASP A 27 15.54 4.86 6.07
C ASP A 27 15.55 6.27 5.47
N GLU A 28 16.75 6.78 5.20
CA GLU A 28 16.97 8.14 4.69
C GLU A 28 16.34 8.36 3.30
N ILE A 29 15.91 7.29 2.60
CA ILE A 29 15.28 7.38 1.29
C ILE A 29 14.04 8.27 1.30
N TRP A 30 13.27 8.29 2.38
CA TRP A 30 12.05 9.09 2.47
C TRP A 30 12.33 10.59 2.49
N PHE A 31 13.47 10.97 3.05
CA PHE A 31 13.87 12.37 3.21
C PHE A 31 14.83 12.86 2.12
N THR A 32 15.14 12.01 1.15
CA THR A 32 16.01 12.35 0.02
C THR A 32 15.17 12.61 -1.23
N PRO A 33 15.27 13.81 -1.85
CA PRO A 33 14.55 14.09 -3.10
C PRO A 33 14.89 13.09 -4.21
N ALA A 34 13.85 12.46 -4.78
CA ALA A 34 13.98 11.56 -5.92
C ALA A 34 13.88 12.36 -7.22
N VAL A 35 15.03 12.74 -7.79
CA VAL A 35 15.11 13.64 -8.97
C VAL A 35 15.47 12.93 -10.27
N SER A 36 15.73 11.62 -10.22
CA SER A 36 16.07 10.79 -11.37
C SER A 36 15.22 9.53 -11.43
N GLU A 37 15.06 8.97 -12.63
CA GLU A 37 14.36 7.70 -12.90
C GLU A 37 14.79 6.57 -11.96
N ALA A 38 16.10 6.43 -11.71
CA ALA A 38 16.63 5.40 -10.81
C ALA A 38 16.20 5.63 -9.35
N GLN A 39 16.23 6.88 -8.88
CA GLN A 39 15.79 7.21 -7.52
C GLN A 39 14.28 7.02 -7.34
N VAL A 40 13.47 7.41 -8.33
CA VAL A 40 12.02 7.16 -8.27
C VAL A 40 11.73 5.67 -8.24
N SER A 41 12.44 4.88 -9.07
CA SER A 41 12.32 3.42 -9.05
C SER A 41 12.72 2.84 -7.69
N GLU A 42 13.76 3.37 -7.04
CA GLU A 42 14.16 2.97 -5.70
C GLU A 42 13.08 3.28 -4.65
N VAL A 43 12.44 4.45 -4.72
CA VAL A 43 11.30 4.79 -3.86
C VAL A 43 10.13 3.83 -4.08
N PHE A 44 9.84 3.44 -5.32
CA PHE A 44 8.78 2.45 -5.60
C PHE A 44 9.11 1.09 -5.01
N GLN A 45 10.35 0.62 -5.16
CA GLN A 45 10.78 -0.62 -4.51
C GLN A 45 10.61 -0.52 -3.00
N ARG A 46 10.94 0.63 -2.40
CA ARG A 46 10.77 0.81 -0.97
C ARG A 46 9.30 0.77 -0.55
N ILE A 47 8.43 1.51 -1.23
CA ILE A 47 6.97 1.49 -0.99
C ILE A 47 6.43 0.05 -1.01
N ARG A 48 6.88 -0.75 -1.98
CA ARG A 48 6.47 -2.16 -2.10
C ARG A 48 6.93 -3.04 -0.95
N THR A 49 7.91 -2.63 -0.15
CA THR A 49 8.37 -3.42 1.00
C THR A 49 7.75 -3.00 2.33
N VAL A 50 7.07 -1.85 2.37
CA VAL A 50 6.44 -1.33 3.59
C VAL A 50 5.09 -2.02 3.82
N ASP A 51 4.92 -2.47 5.05
CA ASP A 51 3.66 -2.92 5.62
C ASP A 51 2.79 -1.71 5.95
N ALA A 52 1.85 -1.40 5.08
CA ALA A 52 0.97 -0.25 5.27
C ALA A 52 0.20 -0.31 6.60
N CYS A 53 -0.26 -1.50 7.04
CA CYS A 53 -0.97 -1.62 8.31
C CYS A 53 -0.07 -1.44 9.54
N ALA A 54 1.25 -1.52 9.39
CA ALA A 54 2.19 -1.23 10.48
C ALA A 54 2.48 0.27 10.63
N LEU A 55 2.19 1.09 9.61
CA LEU A 55 2.35 2.54 9.70
C LEU A 55 1.42 3.17 10.75
N VAL A 56 0.28 2.54 11.02
CA VAL A 56 -0.64 2.95 12.09
C VAL A 56 -0.95 1.72 12.94
N PRO A 57 -0.17 1.47 14.01
CA PRO A 57 -0.40 0.34 14.89
C PRO A 57 -1.80 0.39 15.50
N ARG A 58 -2.39 -0.79 15.75
CA ARG A 58 -3.72 -0.91 16.38
C ARG A 58 -3.83 -0.12 17.69
N SER A 59 -2.77 -0.10 18.51
CA SER A 59 -2.75 0.66 19.76
C SER A 59 -2.92 2.17 19.56
N ALA A 60 -2.42 2.73 18.46
CA ALA A 60 -2.62 4.14 18.14
C ALA A 60 -4.06 4.41 17.69
N LEU A 61 -4.68 3.49 16.93
CA LEU A 61 -6.10 3.58 16.58
C LEU A 61 -7.02 3.48 17.81
N GLU A 62 -6.64 2.68 18.81
CA GLU A 62 -7.39 2.50 20.06
C GLU A 62 -7.49 3.79 20.91
N GLU A 63 -6.63 4.77 20.69
CA GLU A 63 -6.73 6.10 21.30
C GLU A 63 -7.95 6.90 20.80
N HIS A 64 -8.51 6.50 19.64
CA HIS A 64 -9.63 7.18 18.99
C HIS A 64 -10.96 6.42 19.06
N GLY A 65 -10.95 5.17 19.56
CA GLY A 65 -12.15 4.36 19.67
C GLY A 65 -11.86 2.87 19.79
N ALA A 66 -12.90 2.07 20.02
CA ALA A 66 -12.75 0.62 20.08
C ALA A 66 -12.54 0.06 18.67
N VAL A 67 -11.34 -0.47 18.39
CA VAL A 67 -11.01 -1.04 17.07
C VAL A 67 -11.70 -2.39 16.89
N SER A 68 -12.56 -2.48 15.88
CA SER A 68 -13.27 -3.73 15.55
C SER A 68 -12.56 -4.52 14.46
N GLU A 69 -11.90 -3.83 13.53
CA GLU A 69 -11.29 -4.44 12.35
C GLU A 69 -10.09 -3.63 11.86
N VAL A 70 -9.02 -4.31 11.47
CA VAL A 70 -7.90 -3.75 10.70
C VAL A 70 -7.50 -4.81 9.66
N HIS A 71 -7.33 -4.42 8.41
CA HIS A 71 -6.89 -5.33 7.36
C HIS A 71 -6.20 -4.58 6.20
N VAL A 72 -5.36 -5.29 5.47
CA VAL A 72 -4.72 -4.79 4.25
C VAL A 72 -5.75 -4.42 3.18
N GLY A 73 -5.41 -3.43 2.34
CA GLY A 73 -6.25 -2.94 1.25
C GLY A 73 -6.88 -1.58 1.56
N GLY A 74 -8.11 -1.37 1.09
CA GLY A 74 -8.78 -0.07 1.17
C GLY A 74 -8.88 0.58 -0.21
N GLN A 75 -7.79 1.19 -0.68
CA GLN A 75 -7.74 1.82 -2.01
C GLN A 75 -6.69 1.23 -2.95
N THR A 76 -5.57 0.74 -2.41
CA THR A 76 -4.46 0.19 -3.18
C THR A 76 -3.91 -1.06 -2.51
N ILE A 77 -3.03 -1.79 -3.19
CA ILE A 77 -2.27 -2.91 -2.62
C ILE A 77 -1.31 -2.48 -1.49
N HIS A 78 -0.93 -1.21 -1.46
CA HIS A 78 -0.08 -0.60 -0.42
C HIS A 78 -0.93 0.18 0.61
N GLY A 79 -2.17 -0.28 0.82
CA GLY A 79 -3.12 0.32 1.74
C GLY A 79 -3.44 -0.53 2.95
N CYS A 80 -4.03 0.11 3.94
CA CYS A 80 -4.71 -0.53 5.05
C CYS A 80 -6.03 0.19 5.34
N ARG A 81 -6.99 -0.55 5.89
CA ARG A 81 -8.27 -0.05 6.37
C ARG A 81 -8.47 -0.46 7.81
N ALA A 82 -9.05 0.43 8.61
CA ALA A 82 -9.49 0.17 9.96
C ALA A 82 -10.94 0.62 10.16
N ARG A 83 -11.67 -0.12 10.99
CA ARG A 83 -12.96 0.28 11.54
C ARG A 83 -12.86 0.35 13.05
N LEU A 84 -13.38 1.43 13.59
CA LEU A 84 -13.44 1.66 15.03
C LEU A 84 -14.78 2.28 15.43
N ASP A 85 -15.12 2.14 16.69
CA ASP A 85 -16.27 2.78 17.32
C ASP A 85 -15.78 3.94 18.20
N ALA A 86 -16.03 5.18 17.75
CA ALA A 86 -15.71 6.39 18.48
C ALA A 86 -16.95 6.85 19.25
N ALA A 87 -17.03 6.46 20.53
CA ALA A 87 -18.14 6.79 21.43
C ALA A 87 -19.53 6.42 20.87
N GLY A 88 -19.66 5.21 20.31
CA GLY A 88 -20.91 4.68 19.74
C GLY A 88 -21.17 5.08 18.28
N SER A 89 -20.22 5.76 17.64
CA SER A 89 -20.30 6.16 16.23
C SER A 89 -19.27 5.40 15.39
N PRO A 90 -19.68 4.76 14.28
CA PRO A 90 -18.74 4.03 13.42
C PRO A 90 -17.82 5.01 12.68
N VAL A 91 -16.52 4.74 12.74
CA VAL A 91 -15.50 5.48 12.01
C VAL A 91 -14.73 4.49 11.14
N GLU A 92 -14.53 4.85 9.87
CA GLU A 92 -13.66 4.12 8.96
C GLU A 92 -12.46 5.00 8.59
N ALA A 93 -11.26 4.47 8.83
CA ALA A 93 -10.00 5.09 8.43
C ALA A 93 -9.36 4.22 7.36
N THR A 94 -9.00 4.80 6.22
CA THR A 94 -8.28 4.11 5.14
C THR A 94 -7.06 4.91 4.79
N TRP A 95 -5.88 4.29 4.81
CA TRP A 95 -4.64 4.93 4.41
C TRP A 95 -3.87 4.08 3.40
N SER A 96 -3.03 4.74 2.60
CA SER A 96 -2.13 4.05 1.67
C SER A 96 -0.83 4.81 1.48
N LEU A 97 0.21 4.05 1.18
CA LEU A 97 1.49 4.60 0.77
C LEU A 97 1.55 4.63 -0.76
N ALA A 98 1.86 5.80 -1.30
CA ALA A 98 1.92 6.07 -2.74
C ALA A 98 3.15 6.93 -3.06
N TRP A 99 3.34 7.18 -4.35
CA TRP A 99 4.27 8.21 -4.83
C TRP A 99 3.50 9.11 -5.78
N ALA A 100 3.74 10.42 -5.68
CA ALA A 100 3.12 11.39 -6.56
C ALA A 100 4.19 12.28 -7.22
N PRO A 101 4.05 12.63 -8.50
CA PRO A 101 4.98 13.54 -9.16
C PRO A 101 4.85 14.95 -8.59
N ALA A 102 5.88 15.79 -8.79
CA ALA A 102 5.90 17.17 -8.29
C ALA A 102 4.74 18.06 -8.76
N ALA A 103 4.13 17.73 -9.90
CA ALA A 103 2.94 18.43 -10.38
C ALA A 103 1.68 18.16 -9.52
N SER A 104 1.71 17.13 -8.67
CA SER A 104 0.66 16.73 -7.73
C SER A 104 1.01 17.14 -6.29
N ALA A 105 1.79 18.21 -6.13
CA ALA A 105 2.22 18.69 -4.82
C ALA A 105 1.02 19.02 -3.92
N VAL A 106 1.12 18.58 -2.67
CA VAL A 106 0.12 18.88 -1.63
C VAL A 106 0.02 20.39 -1.36
N GLN A 107 -1.20 20.90 -1.14
CA GLN A 107 -1.36 22.26 -0.62
C GLN A 107 -1.11 22.26 0.89
N GLU A 108 0.10 22.61 1.28
CA GLU A 108 0.55 22.57 2.67
C GLU A 108 -0.37 23.39 3.59
N THR A 109 -1.15 22.70 4.43
CA THR A 109 -1.93 23.30 5.52
C THR A 109 -1.13 23.29 6.82
N ARG A 110 -0.23 22.32 6.99
CA ARG A 110 0.74 22.23 8.10
C ARG A 110 1.97 21.42 7.72
N ARG A 111 2.94 21.34 8.64
CA ARG A 111 4.19 20.61 8.46
C ARG A 111 4.59 19.81 9.71
N VAL A 112 5.18 18.63 9.51
CA VAL A 112 5.79 17.79 10.56
C VAL A 112 7.23 17.51 10.17
N GLY A 113 8.19 18.20 10.80
CA GLY A 113 9.60 18.13 10.37
C GLY A 113 9.76 18.62 8.92
N GLU A 114 10.22 17.75 8.02
CA GLU A 114 10.36 18.02 6.58
C GLU A 114 9.15 17.54 5.75
N VAL A 115 8.16 16.92 6.41
CA VAL A 115 6.97 16.37 5.75
C VAL A 115 5.88 17.43 5.67
N LYS A 116 5.43 17.73 4.46
CA LYS A 116 4.29 18.63 4.24
C LYS A 116 3.01 17.85 4.46
N VAL A 117 2.01 18.48 5.08
CA VAL A 117 0.71 17.87 5.29
C VAL A 117 -0.37 18.80 4.76
N GLU A 118 -1.27 18.23 3.96
CA GLU A 118 -2.51 18.84 3.52
C GLU A 118 -3.68 18.16 4.23
N VAL A 119 -4.62 18.97 4.70
CA VAL A 119 -5.85 18.53 5.36
C VAL A 119 -7.00 19.22 4.65
N ILE A 120 -7.90 18.43 4.07
CA ILE A 120 -9.12 18.94 3.43
C ILE A 120 -10.30 18.50 4.28
N SER A 121 -10.96 19.47 4.92
CA SER A 121 -12.07 19.21 5.82
C SER A 121 -13.35 18.82 5.07
N PRO A 122 -14.36 18.25 5.76
CA PRO A 122 -15.66 18.00 5.14
C PRO A 122 -16.27 19.25 4.50
N GLU A 123 -16.09 20.42 5.11
CA GLU A 123 -16.59 21.71 4.61
C GLU A 123 -15.88 22.13 3.32
N ASP A 124 -14.56 21.99 3.28
CA ASP A 124 -13.74 22.32 2.10
C ASP A 124 -14.00 21.36 0.92
N LEU A 125 -14.37 20.11 1.22
CA LEU A 125 -14.87 19.15 0.23
C LEU A 125 -16.28 19.50 -0.28
N GLY A 126 -16.95 20.51 0.29
CA GLY A 126 -18.36 20.80 0.01
C GLY A 126 -19.32 19.71 0.51
N SER A 127 -18.86 18.84 1.41
CA SER A 127 -19.61 17.72 1.94
C SER A 127 -20.57 18.16 3.04
N THR A 128 -21.81 18.44 2.66
CA THR A 128 -22.88 18.78 3.62
C THR A 128 -23.58 17.56 4.18
N ALA A 129 -23.55 16.42 3.46
CA ALA A 129 -24.19 15.17 3.85
C ALA A 129 -23.33 14.32 4.81
N ASP A 130 -23.99 13.47 5.58
CA ASP A 130 -23.34 12.40 6.34
C ASP A 130 -23.12 11.15 5.45
N PRO A 131 -22.04 10.37 5.68
CA PRO A 131 -20.99 10.60 6.68
C PRO A 131 -20.07 11.77 6.30
N LYS A 132 -19.55 12.47 7.31
CA LYS A 132 -18.50 13.46 7.14
C LYS A 132 -17.20 12.75 6.77
N GLN A 133 -16.39 13.38 5.93
CA GLN A 133 -15.14 12.81 5.43
C GLN A 133 -14.03 13.86 5.52
N CYS A 134 -12.88 13.47 6.06
CA CYS A 134 -11.66 14.29 6.08
C CYS A 134 -10.58 13.59 5.26
N TRP A 135 -9.90 14.35 4.41
CA TRP A 135 -8.78 13.86 3.60
C TRP A 135 -7.50 14.45 4.16
N VAL A 136 -6.51 13.60 4.37
CA VAL A 136 -5.21 14.03 4.90
C VAL A 136 -4.12 13.40 4.05
N THR A 137 -3.23 14.22 3.52
CA THR A 137 -2.10 13.75 2.70
C THR A 137 -0.80 14.26 3.28
N ALA A 138 0.13 13.36 3.59
CA ALA A 138 1.49 13.70 4.00
C ALA A 138 2.46 13.43 2.86
N GLU A 139 3.23 14.45 2.44
CA GLU A 139 4.22 14.38 1.37
C GLU A 139 5.63 14.51 1.95
N PHE A 140 6.44 13.49 1.70
CA PHE A 140 7.86 13.43 2.07
C PHE A 140 8.74 14.05 0.98
N PRO A 141 9.99 14.47 1.29
CA PRO A 141 10.92 14.99 0.28
C PRO A 141 11.16 14.08 -0.93
N SER A 142 11.09 12.75 -0.75
CA SER A 142 11.19 11.77 -1.84
C SER A 142 9.96 11.70 -2.76
N MET A 143 8.94 12.51 -2.47
CA MET A 143 7.62 12.52 -3.08
C MET A 143 6.79 11.26 -2.81
N ALA A 144 7.24 10.42 -1.88
CA ALA A 144 6.38 9.44 -1.24
C ALA A 144 5.27 10.17 -0.49
N GLN A 145 4.05 9.64 -0.59
CA GLN A 145 2.87 10.20 0.05
C GLN A 145 2.16 9.15 0.89
N ILE A 146 1.70 9.55 2.07
CA ILE A 146 0.71 8.80 2.84
C ILE A 146 -0.62 9.51 2.62
N VAL A 147 -1.55 8.84 1.94
CA VAL A 147 -2.89 9.35 1.68
C VAL A 147 -3.84 8.69 2.65
N LEU A 148 -4.53 9.47 3.47
CA LEU A 148 -5.45 9.03 4.50
C LEU A 148 -6.83 9.64 4.26
N THR A 149 -7.86 8.82 4.44
CA THR A 149 -9.26 9.25 4.50
C THR A 149 -9.85 8.76 5.82
N VAL A 150 -10.53 9.64 6.53
CA VAL A 150 -11.34 9.27 7.70
C VAL A 150 -12.78 9.67 7.44
N GLN A 151 -13.71 8.73 7.62
CA GLN A 151 -15.14 8.96 7.47
C GLN A 151 -15.93 8.52 8.69
N ALA A 152 -16.89 9.33 9.11
CA ALA A 152 -17.77 9.04 10.24
C ALA A 152 -19.05 9.89 10.18
N PRO A 153 -20.17 9.41 10.75
CA PRO A 153 -21.33 10.27 11.01
C PRO A 153 -21.02 11.41 12.00
N THR A 154 -21.79 12.48 11.93
CA THR A 154 -21.83 13.46 13.03
C THR A 154 -22.21 12.81 14.37
N PRO A 155 -21.63 13.26 15.51
CA PRO A 155 -20.80 14.45 15.71
C PRO A 155 -19.29 14.18 15.71
N VAL A 156 -18.81 13.05 15.19
CA VAL A 156 -17.37 12.71 15.22
C VAL A 156 -16.55 13.73 14.42
N ASP A 157 -15.47 14.23 15.03
CA ASP A 157 -14.49 15.08 14.35
C ASP A 157 -13.51 14.20 13.55
N THR A 158 -13.83 14.00 12.27
CA THR A 158 -13.03 13.17 11.37
C THR A 158 -11.64 13.74 11.09
N CYS A 159 -11.47 15.07 11.13
CA CYS A 159 -10.17 15.69 10.91
C CYS A 159 -9.27 15.65 12.14
N ALA A 160 -9.83 15.68 13.36
CA ALA A 160 -9.04 15.43 14.56
C ALA A 160 -8.44 14.02 14.54
N ILE A 161 -9.25 13.00 14.23
CA ILE A 161 -8.78 11.61 14.07
C ILE A 161 -7.78 11.52 12.92
N GLY A 162 -8.08 12.11 11.76
CA GLY A 162 -7.20 12.10 10.60
C GLY A 162 -5.82 12.70 10.88
N ASN A 163 -5.75 13.81 11.63
CA ASN A 163 -4.48 14.43 12.00
C ASN A 163 -3.63 13.55 12.93
N ALA A 164 -4.24 12.93 13.95
CA ALA A 164 -3.52 12.06 14.86
C ALA A 164 -3.00 10.78 14.17
N VAL A 165 -3.84 10.18 13.32
CA VAL A 165 -3.49 8.98 12.55
C VAL A 165 -2.38 9.27 11.54
N ILE A 166 -2.42 10.40 10.82
CA ILE A 166 -1.34 10.74 9.87
C ILE A 166 -0.03 11.04 10.60
N ASP A 167 -0.07 11.69 11.77
CA ASP A 167 1.15 12.00 12.53
C ASP A 167 1.84 10.71 12.98
N THR A 168 1.08 9.72 13.44
CA THR A 168 1.58 8.38 13.73
C THR A 168 2.23 7.75 12.49
N ALA A 169 1.56 7.81 11.34
CA ALA A 169 2.09 7.23 10.10
C ALA A 169 3.38 7.93 9.62
N ILE A 170 3.49 9.25 9.82
CA ILE A 170 4.69 10.03 9.52
C ILE A 170 5.86 9.59 10.41
N GLU A 171 5.61 9.33 11.70
CA GLU A 171 6.62 8.85 12.64
C GLU A 171 7.08 7.42 12.35
N GLN A 172 6.19 6.56 11.86
CA GLN A 172 6.50 5.15 11.59
C GLN A 172 7.16 4.90 10.23
N LEU A 173 6.83 5.66 9.19
CA LEU A 173 7.37 5.42 7.84
C LEU A 173 8.91 5.39 7.77
N PRO A 174 9.67 6.24 8.49
CA PRO A 174 11.14 6.21 8.49
C PRO A 174 11.75 4.89 8.97
N GLU A 175 11.02 4.07 9.72
CA GLU A 175 11.47 2.73 10.11
C GLU A 175 11.25 1.68 9.00
N SER A 176 10.52 2.04 7.94
CA SER A 176 10.16 1.18 6.81
C SER A 176 9.67 -0.20 7.27
N PRO A 177 8.61 -0.27 8.11
CA PRO A 177 8.19 -1.51 8.73
C PRO A 177 7.85 -2.55 7.66
N GLY A 178 8.54 -3.68 7.65
CA GLY A 178 8.36 -4.71 6.61
C GLY A 178 7.12 -5.57 6.84
N TYR A 179 6.61 -6.21 5.77
CA TYR A 179 5.41 -7.06 5.85
C TYR A 179 5.48 -8.13 6.94
N GLY A 180 4.45 -8.19 7.77
CA GLY A 180 4.35 -9.10 8.91
C GLY A 180 4.82 -8.48 10.23
N SER A 181 5.17 -7.20 10.22
CA SER A 181 5.35 -6.39 11.43
C SER A 181 4.02 -6.02 12.07
N SER A 182 2.96 -5.84 11.27
CA SER A 182 1.59 -5.75 11.78
C SER A 182 0.96 -7.14 11.91
N PRO A 183 0.25 -7.45 13.01
CA PRO A 183 -0.53 -8.68 13.14
C PRO A 183 -1.75 -8.71 12.21
N ASP A 184 -2.15 -7.55 11.68
CA ASP A 184 -3.31 -7.38 10.80
C ASP A 184 -2.96 -7.55 9.31
N SER A 185 -1.68 -7.77 9.02
CA SER A 185 -1.16 -7.90 7.66
C SER A 185 -1.14 -9.34 7.16
N VAL A 186 -1.71 -9.54 5.98
CA VAL A 186 -1.70 -10.82 5.26
C VAL A 186 -0.80 -10.70 4.03
N ARG A 187 0.14 -11.64 3.90
CA ARG A 187 0.98 -11.74 2.70
C ARG A 187 0.23 -12.47 1.60
N THR A 188 0.28 -11.93 0.40
CA THR A 188 -0.26 -12.51 -0.83
C THR A 188 0.85 -12.73 -1.84
N VAL A 189 0.53 -13.35 -2.98
CA VAL A 189 1.48 -13.46 -4.10
C VAL A 189 1.86 -12.11 -4.71
N LEU A 190 1.08 -11.05 -4.45
CA LEU A 190 1.35 -9.69 -4.94
C LEU A 190 2.12 -8.83 -3.92
N THR A 191 2.26 -9.29 -2.68
CA THR A 191 2.98 -8.58 -1.63
C THR A 191 4.46 -8.40 -2.00
N GLY A 192 4.88 -7.15 -2.20
CA GLY A 192 6.25 -6.82 -2.63
C GLY A 192 6.57 -7.11 -4.10
N ALA A 193 5.61 -7.62 -4.88
CA ALA A 193 5.83 -7.93 -6.28
C ALA A 193 5.92 -6.67 -7.14
N ASP A 194 6.78 -6.69 -8.16
CA ASP A 194 6.92 -5.61 -9.12
C ASP A 194 6.04 -5.86 -10.36
N PRO A 195 5.04 -5.02 -10.66
CA PRO A 195 4.20 -5.19 -11.84
C PRO A 195 4.99 -5.13 -13.16
N CYS A 196 6.21 -4.56 -13.17
CA CYS A 196 7.08 -4.53 -14.34
C CYS A 196 7.92 -5.80 -14.54
N GLU A 197 7.93 -6.75 -13.60
CA GLU A 197 8.70 -7.99 -13.73
C GLU A 197 8.23 -8.86 -14.90
N ALA A 198 6.99 -8.68 -15.35
CA ALA A 198 6.44 -9.40 -16.50
C ALA A 198 6.99 -8.90 -17.85
N LEU A 199 7.52 -7.68 -17.93
CA LEU A 199 7.86 -7.04 -19.22
C LEU A 199 8.93 -7.77 -20.05
N PRO A 200 10.02 -8.32 -19.46
CA PRO A 200 10.99 -9.10 -20.23
C PRO A 200 10.38 -10.31 -20.93
N LYS A 201 9.41 -10.99 -20.31
CA LYS A 201 8.69 -12.14 -20.91
C LYS A 201 7.72 -11.70 -22.02
N LEU A 202 7.25 -10.46 -21.95
CA LEU A 202 6.40 -9.84 -22.96
C LEU A 202 7.19 -9.25 -24.14
N ALA A 203 8.54 -9.27 -24.08
CA ALA A 203 9.40 -8.51 -24.98
C ALA A 203 8.99 -7.03 -25.06
N ALA A 204 8.53 -6.47 -23.93
CA ALA A 204 8.04 -5.11 -23.82
C ALA A 204 9.07 -4.23 -23.08
N THR A 205 9.09 -2.95 -23.41
CA THR A 205 9.93 -1.94 -22.72
C THR A 205 9.01 -1.06 -21.86
N PRO A 206 9.34 -0.84 -20.58
CA PRO A 206 8.56 0.07 -19.74
C PRO A 206 8.63 1.50 -20.27
N LEU A 207 7.56 2.26 -20.06
CA LEU A 207 7.59 3.71 -20.20
C LEU A 207 8.38 4.33 -19.03
N PRO A 208 8.87 5.59 -19.15
CA PRO A 208 9.61 6.28 -18.08
C PRO A 208 8.89 6.21 -16.73
N VAL A 209 9.65 5.92 -15.67
CA VAL A 209 9.19 5.73 -14.31
C VAL A 209 8.50 6.97 -13.79
N HIS A 210 9.13 8.13 -13.93
CA HIS A 210 8.65 9.38 -13.34
C HIS A 210 7.26 9.80 -13.86
N ASP A 211 6.97 9.51 -15.14
CA ASP A 211 5.77 10.05 -15.81
C ASP A 211 4.65 9.02 -15.97
N TYR A 212 4.98 7.71 -15.95
CA TYR A 212 4.03 6.66 -16.34
C TYR A 212 3.87 5.54 -15.34
N GLN A 213 4.70 5.47 -14.29
CA GLN A 213 4.70 4.33 -13.39
C GLN A 213 4.17 4.72 -12.01
N THR A 214 3.62 3.76 -11.29
CA THR A 214 3.37 3.87 -9.84
C THR A 214 3.94 2.63 -9.16
N ALA A 215 3.98 2.62 -7.83
CA ALA A 215 4.43 1.43 -7.10
C ALA A 215 3.64 0.17 -7.50
N GLN A 216 2.32 0.27 -7.70
CA GLN A 216 1.46 -0.86 -8.09
C GLN A 216 1.10 -0.96 -9.59
N THR A 217 1.54 -0.02 -10.44
CA THR A 217 1.19 -0.01 -11.86
C THR A 217 2.43 0.04 -12.75
N CYS A 218 2.52 -0.90 -13.69
CA CYS A 218 3.49 -0.90 -14.77
C CYS A 218 2.86 -0.55 -16.12
N ARG A 219 3.26 0.54 -16.75
CA ARG A 219 2.87 0.98 -18.10
C ARG A 219 3.94 0.70 -19.13
N PHE A 220 3.54 0.22 -20.30
CA PHE A 220 4.43 -0.08 -21.42
C PHE A 220 3.72 0.18 -22.75
N GLY A 221 4.43 -0.01 -23.87
CA GLY A 221 3.91 0.28 -25.19
C GLY A 221 4.20 1.73 -25.59
N THR A 222 3.18 2.48 -26.00
CA THR A 222 3.36 3.86 -26.46
C THR A 222 2.85 4.88 -25.44
N ALA A 223 3.52 6.03 -25.34
CA ALA A 223 3.12 7.11 -24.43
C ALA A 223 1.67 7.61 -24.66
N TYR A 224 1.19 7.59 -25.90
CA TYR A 224 -0.15 8.07 -26.27
C TYR A 224 -1.26 7.03 -26.04
N ALA A 225 -0.89 5.76 -25.95
CA ALA A 225 -1.79 4.64 -25.80
C ALA A 225 -1.07 3.54 -25.01
N PRO A 226 -0.82 3.75 -23.71
CA PRO A 226 -0.10 2.79 -22.89
C PRO A 226 -0.98 1.59 -22.58
N THR A 227 -0.36 0.41 -22.54
CA THR A 227 -0.91 -0.75 -21.85
C THR A 227 -0.40 -0.73 -20.41
N ALA A 228 -1.26 -1.00 -19.45
CA ALA A 228 -0.96 -0.99 -18.02
C ALA A 228 -1.21 -2.38 -17.42
N ILE A 229 -0.32 -2.80 -16.52
CA ILE A 229 -0.46 -3.91 -15.58
C ILE A 229 -0.61 -3.27 -14.20
N GLU A 230 -1.70 -3.56 -13.51
CA GLU A 230 -2.00 -3.01 -12.20
C GLU A 230 -2.25 -4.12 -11.19
N TYR A 231 -1.60 -4.03 -10.04
CA TYR A 231 -1.79 -4.93 -8.91
C TYR A 231 -2.68 -4.25 -7.87
N GLY A 232 -3.65 -5.00 -7.32
CA GLY A 232 -4.61 -4.44 -6.39
C GLY A 232 -5.26 -5.46 -5.46
N TYR A 233 -5.92 -4.94 -4.43
CA TYR A 233 -6.83 -5.68 -3.56
C TYR A 233 -8.23 -5.09 -3.75
N GLN A 234 -9.16 -5.86 -4.30
CA GLN A 234 -10.51 -5.37 -4.66
C GLN A 234 -11.57 -6.37 -4.23
N ALA A 235 -12.68 -5.90 -3.65
CA ALA A 235 -13.84 -6.75 -3.45
C ALA A 235 -14.40 -7.17 -4.81
N GLU A 236 -14.87 -8.41 -4.96
CA GLU A 236 -15.37 -8.90 -6.25
C GLU A 236 -16.49 -8.01 -6.81
N ALA A 237 -17.34 -7.46 -5.94
CA ALA A 237 -18.43 -6.55 -6.32
C ALA A 237 -17.95 -5.23 -6.91
N GLU A 238 -16.71 -4.81 -6.61
CA GLU A 238 -16.13 -3.53 -7.04
C GLU A 238 -15.34 -3.64 -8.34
N ILE A 239 -14.99 -4.87 -8.78
CA ILE A 239 -14.23 -5.09 -10.02
C ILE A 239 -15.05 -4.63 -11.24
N PRO A 240 -14.61 -3.59 -11.98
CA PRO A 240 -15.34 -3.09 -13.14
C PRO A 240 -15.47 -4.15 -14.24
N ARG A 241 -16.68 -4.40 -14.73
CA ARG A 241 -16.94 -5.42 -15.76
C ARG A 241 -18.19 -5.14 -16.59
N ASP A 242 -18.06 -5.36 -17.89
CA ASP A 242 -19.20 -5.47 -18.83
C ASP A 242 -19.63 -6.94 -18.97
N GLN A 243 -18.66 -7.86 -18.89
CA GLN A 243 -18.86 -9.28 -19.09
C GLN A 243 -17.87 -10.09 -18.24
N THR A 244 -18.21 -11.36 -18.04
CA THR A 244 -17.34 -12.34 -17.38
C THR A 244 -17.06 -13.48 -18.35
N ILE A 245 -15.80 -13.87 -18.48
CA ILE A 245 -15.36 -15.01 -19.29
C ILE A 245 -14.57 -16.00 -18.43
N THR A 246 -14.39 -17.21 -18.95
CA THR A 246 -13.53 -18.23 -18.34
C THR A 246 -12.33 -18.49 -19.25
N ILE A 247 -11.12 -18.40 -18.71
CA ILE A 247 -9.87 -18.74 -19.39
C ILE A 247 -9.12 -19.70 -18.47
N ASP A 248 -8.75 -20.87 -18.96
CA ASP A 248 -8.01 -21.89 -18.19
C ASP A 248 -8.61 -22.18 -16.81
N ASN A 249 -9.94 -22.33 -16.77
CA ASN A 249 -10.72 -22.56 -15.54
C ASN A 249 -10.64 -21.42 -14.50
N ARG A 250 -10.19 -20.23 -14.91
CA ARG A 250 -10.19 -19.00 -14.11
C ARG A 250 -11.22 -18.02 -14.62
N THR A 251 -11.96 -17.43 -13.69
CA THR A 251 -12.84 -16.28 -13.95
C THR A 251 -12.01 -15.05 -14.32
N VAL A 252 -12.31 -14.44 -15.46
CA VAL A 252 -11.73 -13.19 -15.91
C VAL A 252 -12.84 -12.18 -16.15
N TYR A 253 -12.78 -11.07 -15.43
CA TYR A 253 -13.69 -9.95 -15.57
C TYR A 253 -13.19 -9.05 -16.70
N VAL A 254 -14.06 -8.76 -17.66
CA VAL A 254 -13.70 -7.90 -18.80
C VAL A 254 -14.51 -6.61 -18.71
N GLY A 255 -13.81 -5.48 -18.60
CA GLY A 255 -14.41 -4.16 -18.54
C GLY A 255 -13.94 -3.28 -19.69
N ARG A 256 -14.81 -2.38 -20.15
CA ARG A 256 -14.42 -1.31 -21.05
C ARG A 256 -14.59 0.04 -20.38
N VAL A 257 -13.58 0.90 -20.54
CA VAL A 257 -13.58 2.26 -19.98
C VAL A 257 -13.34 3.29 -21.07
N GLY A 258 -13.62 4.57 -20.77
CA GLY A 258 -13.46 5.66 -21.72
C GLY A 258 -14.36 5.54 -22.96
N GLY A 259 -15.63 5.14 -22.77
CA GLY A 259 -16.57 4.97 -23.89
C GLY A 259 -16.26 3.79 -24.81
N GLY A 260 -15.53 2.78 -24.33
CA GLY A 260 -15.18 1.58 -25.12
C GLY A 260 -13.76 1.61 -25.69
N GLN A 261 -13.00 2.68 -25.49
CA GLN A 261 -11.67 2.85 -26.08
C GLN A 261 -10.60 1.97 -25.43
N PHE A 262 -10.75 1.68 -24.14
CA PHE A 262 -9.84 0.82 -23.40
C PHE A 262 -10.55 -0.48 -23.04
N ILE A 263 -9.84 -1.60 -23.18
CA ILE A 263 -10.28 -2.92 -22.74
C ILE A 263 -9.41 -3.37 -21.58
N GLY A 264 -10.06 -3.81 -20.50
CA GLY A 264 -9.44 -4.27 -19.27
C GLY A 264 -9.81 -5.72 -19.00
N TYR A 265 -8.83 -6.52 -18.55
CA TYR A 265 -9.03 -7.87 -18.03
C TYR A 265 -8.52 -7.92 -16.59
N THR A 266 -9.40 -8.23 -15.67
CA THR A 266 -9.08 -8.38 -14.25
C THR A 266 -9.30 -9.82 -13.83
N PHE A 267 -8.36 -10.39 -13.08
CA PHE A 267 -8.48 -11.75 -12.55
C PHE A 267 -7.81 -11.88 -11.19
N ALA A 268 -8.36 -12.75 -10.36
CA ALA A 268 -7.80 -13.05 -9.04
C ALA A 268 -6.57 -13.97 -9.15
N VAL A 269 -5.59 -13.74 -8.28
CA VAL A 269 -4.31 -14.49 -8.23
C VAL A 269 -4.06 -15.13 -6.86
N GLY A 270 -5.05 -15.16 -5.99
CA GLY A 270 -4.96 -15.75 -4.65
C GLY A 270 -6.31 -15.77 -3.94
N PRO A 271 -6.33 -16.27 -2.71
CA PRO A 271 -7.55 -16.34 -1.90
C PRO A 271 -8.01 -14.95 -1.46
N GLU A 272 -9.29 -14.86 -1.09
CA GLU A 272 -9.89 -13.69 -0.46
C GLU A 272 -9.20 -13.36 0.88
N LEU A 273 -8.97 -12.08 1.10
CA LEU A 273 -8.33 -11.52 2.29
C LEU A 273 -9.37 -11.21 3.37
N PRO A 274 -8.96 -11.04 4.64
CA PRO A 274 -9.80 -10.38 5.63
C PRO A 274 -10.34 -9.05 5.08
N GLY A 275 -11.61 -8.76 5.33
CA GLY A 275 -12.30 -7.61 4.73
C GLY A 275 -12.90 -7.87 3.33
N GLY A 276 -12.69 -9.06 2.76
CA GLY A 276 -13.40 -9.55 1.57
C GLY A 276 -12.78 -9.15 0.22
N ALA A 277 -11.57 -8.62 0.23
CA ALA A 277 -10.86 -8.22 -0.98
C ALA A 277 -10.10 -9.40 -1.60
N LEU A 278 -10.11 -9.49 -2.93
CA LEU A 278 -9.30 -10.44 -3.70
C LEU A 278 -7.98 -9.78 -4.12
N PRO A 279 -6.84 -10.49 -4.07
CA PRO A 279 -5.64 -10.10 -4.79
C PRO A 279 -5.88 -10.26 -6.28
N VAL A 280 -5.87 -9.14 -7.00
CA VAL A 280 -6.19 -9.08 -8.43
C VAL A 280 -5.07 -8.46 -9.24
N ILE A 281 -4.96 -8.92 -10.48
CA ILE A 281 -4.16 -8.27 -11.52
C ILE A 281 -5.14 -7.77 -12.58
N THR A 282 -4.98 -6.50 -12.96
CA THR A 282 -5.69 -5.87 -14.07
C THR A 282 -4.71 -5.57 -15.19
N VAL A 283 -5.05 -5.95 -16.42
CA VAL A 283 -4.34 -5.53 -17.63
C VAL A 283 -5.29 -4.66 -18.45
N LEU A 284 -4.90 -3.42 -18.74
CA LEU A 284 -5.74 -2.42 -19.39
C LEU A 284 -5.00 -1.73 -20.53
N GLY A 285 -5.64 -1.52 -21.67
CA GLY A 285 -5.04 -0.76 -22.78
C GLY A 285 -5.99 -0.57 -23.95
N THR A 286 -5.56 0.15 -24.98
CA THR A 286 -6.34 0.34 -26.21
C THR A 286 -5.99 -0.69 -27.30
N ASN A 287 -4.81 -1.31 -27.21
CA ASN A 287 -4.35 -2.35 -28.12
C ASN A 287 -4.74 -3.73 -27.60
N GLN A 288 -5.93 -4.20 -27.96
CA GLN A 288 -6.48 -5.46 -27.45
C GLN A 288 -5.52 -6.67 -27.59
N PRO A 289 -4.88 -6.93 -28.75
CA PRO A 289 -3.88 -8.01 -28.85
C PRO A 289 -2.71 -7.91 -27.85
N GLU A 290 -2.26 -6.69 -27.52
CA GLU A 290 -1.23 -6.49 -26.50
C GLU A 290 -1.75 -6.75 -25.10
N VAL A 291 -2.95 -6.27 -24.78
CA VAL A 291 -3.61 -6.50 -23.49
C VAL A 291 -3.85 -8.00 -23.27
N GLU A 292 -4.33 -8.73 -24.28
CA GLU A 292 -4.59 -10.17 -24.20
C GLU A 292 -3.29 -10.97 -24.02
N ARG A 293 -2.23 -10.63 -24.77
CA ARG A 293 -0.90 -11.22 -24.58
C ARG A 293 -0.35 -10.99 -23.17
N ALA A 294 -0.50 -9.78 -22.63
CA ALA A 294 -0.09 -9.47 -21.27
C ALA A 294 -0.91 -10.24 -20.22
N ARG A 295 -2.23 -10.32 -20.38
CA ARG A 295 -3.11 -11.16 -19.56
C ARG A 295 -2.63 -12.61 -19.54
N ASP A 296 -2.41 -13.22 -20.71
CA ASP A 296 -2.06 -14.64 -20.81
C ASP A 296 -0.69 -14.93 -20.16
N GLN A 297 0.28 -14.04 -20.35
CA GLN A 297 1.59 -14.14 -19.72
C GLN A 297 1.51 -14.02 -18.19
N LEU A 298 0.68 -13.11 -17.68
CA LEU A 298 0.48 -12.92 -16.24
C LEU A 298 -0.28 -14.09 -15.62
N MET A 299 -1.30 -14.63 -16.31
CA MET A 299 -1.99 -15.86 -15.87
C MET A 299 -1.03 -17.06 -15.79
N THR A 300 -0.03 -17.13 -16.68
CA THR A 300 1.03 -18.15 -16.63
C THR A 300 1.99 -17.92 -15.46
N MET A 301 2.31 -16.67 -15.13
CA MET A 301 3.20 -16.31 -14.01
C MET A 301 2.54 -16.52 -12.65
N TYR A 302 1.22 -16.33 -12.57
CA TYR A 302 0.42 -16.45 -11.37
C TYR A 302 -0.64 -17.55 -11.60
N PRO A 303 -0.27 -18.85 -11.56
CA PRO A 303 -1.19 -19.96 -11.80
C PRO A 303 -2.27 -20.03 -10.71
N LEU A 304 -3.36 -20.76 -10.98
CA LEU A 304 -4.37 -21.00 -9.95
C LEU A 304 -3.70 -21.82 -8.82
N PRO A 305 -3.96 -21.50 -7.54
CA PRO A 305 -3.52 -22.34 -6.43
C PRO A 305 -4.14 -23.74 -6.49
#